data_AF-A0A259Y5R0-F1
#
_entry.id   AF-A0A259Y5R0-F1
#
_cell.length_a   1.000
_cell.length_b   1.000
_cell.length_c   1.000
_cell.angle_alpha   90.00
_cell.angle_beta   90.00
_cell.angle_gamma   90.00
#
_symmetry.space_group_name_H-M   'P 1'
#
loop_
_entity.id
_entity.type
_entity.pdbx_description
1 polymer ?
#
loop_
_entity_poly.entity_id
_entity_poly.type
_entity_poly.pdbx_seq_one_letter_code
_entity_poly.pdbx_strand_id
1 'polypeptide(L)'
;MAIRRTTAGLAGPIVLLYLGYFASIPILEAFVRGLFEPRLNWAEIGWGGTIVFAFMVVAGLIACAAAIRILVDSPRFPGIVATSGSSIGRKIDAVGITLIGCAVAVISLMGEGLALGFFAPIVNGWLCVNTIRNYRSLSRSGRTATAQ
;
A
#
# COMPACT_ATOMS: atom_id res chain seq x y z
N MET A 1 -34.44 -3.07 12.10
CA MET A 1 -33.87 -1.73 11.80
C MET A 1 -32.74 -1.91 10.79
N ALA A 2 -33.00 -1.66 9.51
CA ALA A 2 -32.01 -1.87 8.45
C ALA A 2 -30.96 -0.76 8.53
N ILE A 3 -29.73 -1.10 8.95
CA ILE A 3 -28.58 -0.22 8.83
C ILE A 3 -28.33 -0.08 7.32
N ARG A 4 -28.89 0.97 6.70
CA ARG A 4 -28.41 1.45 5.41
C ARG A 4 -26.96 1.85 5.63
N ARG A 5 -26.02 0.93 5.38
CA ARG A 5 -24.63 1.27 5.11
C ARG A 5 -24.68 2.14 3.86
N THR A 6 -24.74 3.46 4.05
CA THR A 6 -24.36 4.43 3.03
C THR A 6 -23.05 3.91 2.46
N THR A 7 -23.08 3.51 1.19
CA THR A 7 -21.92 2.91 0.53
C THR A 7 -20.86 4.00 0.45
N ALA A 8 -19.94 4.03 1.40
CA ALA A 8 -18.86 5.01 1.46
C ALA A 8 -18.17 5.04 0.09
N GLY A 9 -18.13 6.23 -0.52
CA GLY A 9 -17.50 6.42 -1.81
C GLY A 9 -16.02 6.08 -1.77
N LEU A 10 -15.45 5.63 -2.89
CA LEU A 10 -14.02 5.32 -3.01
C LEU A 10 -13.13 6.57 -2.81
N ALA A 11 -13.69 7.76 -3.04
CA ALA A 11 -12.95 9.02 -2.97
C ALA A 11 -12.31 9.26 -1.59
N GLY A 12 -13.02 8.99 -0.48
CA GLY A 12 -12.49 9.22 0.86
C GLY A 12 -11.22 8.41 1.15
N PRO A 13 -11.25 7.07 0.99
CA PRO A 13 -10.07 6.23 1.15
C PRO A 13 -8.94 6.55 0.16
N ILE A 14 -9.27 6.92 -1.09
CA ILE A 14 -8.25 7.33 -2.06
C ILE A 14 -7.56 8.61 -1.60
N VAL A 15 -8.31 9.65 -1.22
CA VAL A 15 -7.73 10.90 -0.70
C VAL A 15 -6.87 10.63 0.53
N LEU A 16 -7.32 9.78 1.44
CA LEU A 16 -6.56 9.40 2.63
C LEU A 16 -5.25 8.68 2.28
N LEU A 17 -5.27 7.81 1.25
CA LEU A 17 -4.09 7.12 0.75
C LEU A 17 -3.07 8.11 0.17
N TYR A 18 -3.52 9.08 -0.62
CA TYR A 18 -2.67 10.13 -1.17
C TYR A 18 -2.05 11.00 -0.08
N LEU A 19 -2.87 11.46 0.85
CA LEU A 19 -2.45 12.31 1.95
C LEU A 19 -1.45 11.57 2.85
N GLY A 20 -1.72 10.30 3.16
CA GLY A 20 -0.82 9.45 3.93
C GLY A 20 0.51 9.19 3.22
N TYR A 21 0.46 8.96 1.90
CA TYR A 21 1.66 8.73 1.09
C TYR A 21 2.56 9.95 1.07
N PHE A 22 2.02 11.12 0.72
CA PHE A 22 2.82 12.35 0.65
C PHE A 22 3.32 12.83 2.01
N ALA A 23 2.59 12.54 3.09
CA ALA A 23 3.03 12.87 4.44
C ALA A 23 4.14 11.97 4.99
N SER A 24 4.31 10.74 4.45
CA SER A 24 5.24 9.76 5.03
C SER A 24 6.35 9.27 4.10
N ILE A 25 6.03 8.90 2.85
CA ILE A 25 6.96 8.18 1.98
C ILE A 25 8.13 9.05 1.49
N PRO A 26 7.94 10.28 1.00
CA PRO A 26 9.07 11.13 0.60
C PRO A 26 10.02 11.46 1.76
N ILE A 27 9.47 11.63 2.97
CA ILE A 27 10.25 11.91 4.18
C ILE A 27 11.05 10.68 4.58
N LEU A 28 10.45 9.48 4.52
CA LEU A 28 11.13 8.23 4.80
C LEU A 28 12.23 7.95 3.77
N GLU A 29 11.97 8.20 2.49
CA GLU A 29 12.94 8.07 1.40
C GLU A 29 14.13 9.04 1.59
N ALA A 30 13.86 10.30 1.89
CA ALA A 30 14.88 11.30 2.19
C ALA A 30 15.71 10.92 3.43
N PHE A 31 15.06 10.39 4.47
CA PHE A 31 15.73 9.90 5.67
C PHE A 31 16.66 8.71 5.36
N VAL A 32 16.16 7.71 4.63
CA VAL A 32 16.96 6.54 4.24
C VAL A 32 18.14 6.99 3.36
N ARG A 33 17.91 7.84 2.36
CA ARG A 33 19.00 8.36 1.51
C ARG A 33 20.02 9.14 2.32
N GLY A 34 19.60 10.04 3.20
CA GLY A 34 20.52 10.81 4.04
C GLY A 34 21.20 10.01 5.16
N LEU A 35 20.75 8.78 5.45
CA LEU A 35 21.47 7.84 6.31
C LEU A 35 22.67 7.22 5.58
N PHE A 36 22.60 7.12 4.24
CA PHE A 36 23.65 6.58 3.38
C PHE A 36 24.47 7.65 2.64
N GLU A 37 23.98 8.91 2.58
CA GLU A 37 24.70 10.05 2.01
C GLU A 37 25.11 11.06 3.10
N PRO A 38 26.41 11.20 3.40
CA PRO A 38 26.92 12.08 4.47
C PRO A 38 26.83 13.58 4.14
N ARG A 39 26.16 13.98 3.04
CA ARG A 39 26.02 15.38 2.61
C ARG A 39 24.77 16.08 3.17
N LEU A 40 23.82 15.34 3.73
CA LEU A 40 22.67 15.91 4.42
C LEU A 40 23.07 16.24 5.87
N ASN A 41 23.20 17.54 6.15
CA ASN A 41 23.53 18.05 7.47
C ASN A 41 22.31 17.91 8.41
N TRP A 42 21.98 16.68 8.83
CA TRP A 42 20.91 16.39 9.79
C TRP A 42 21.07 17.13 11.12
N ALA A 43 22.30 17.59 11.42
CA ALA A 43 22.61 18.44 12.56
C ALA A 43 21.96 19.85 12.50
N GLU A 44 21.59 20.33 11.31
CA GLU A 44 20.90 21.62 11.14
C GLU A 44 19.38 21.51 11.37
N ILE A 45 18.82 20.30 11.25
CA ILE A 45 17.42 20.03 11.57
C ILE A 45 17.33 19.90 13.10
N GLY A 46 17.10 21.03 13.75
CA GLY A 46 16.92 21.07 15.21
C GLY A 46 15.84 20.07 15.69
N TRP A 47 15.95 19.64 16.94
CA TRP A 47 15.07 18.62 17.56
C TRP A 47 13.57 18.83 17.32
N GLY A 48 13.11 20.09 17.26
CA GLY A 48 11.71 20.41 16.95
C GLY A 48 11.27 19.97 15.54
N GLY A 49 12.13 20.13 14.53
CA GLY A 49 11.84 19.68 13.16
C GLY A 49 11.76 18.16 13.07
N THR A 50 12.72 17.46 13.69
CA THR A 50 12.77 16.00 13.73
C THR A 50 11.52 15.39 14.35
N ILE A 51 11.02 15.97 15.45
CA ILE A 51 9.79 15.52 16.12
C ILE A 51 8.58 15.67 15.19
N VAL A 52 8.42 16.83 14.54
CA VAL A 52 7.32 17.08 13.61
C VAL A 52 7.37 16.12 12.42
N PHE A 53 8.55 15.88 11.85
CA PHE A 53 8.72 14.91 10.78
C PHE A 53 8.37 13.50 11.20
N ALA A 54 8.78 13.08 12.41
CA ALA A 54 8.42 11.77 12.95
C ALA A 54 6.90 11.62 13.11
N PHE A 55 6.21 12.63 13.65
CA PHE A 55 4.75 12.63 13.75
C PHE A 55 4.07 12.59 12.38
N MET A 56 4.54 13.36 11.39
CA MET A 56 4.02 13.32 10.03
C MET A 56 4.17 11.94 9.39
N VAL A 57 5.34 11.32 9.55
CA VAL A 57 5.59 9.97 9.04
C VAL A 57 4.66 8.96 9.69
N VAL A 58 4.55 8.96 11.02
CA VAL A 58 3.68 8.02 11.75
C VAL A 58 2.21 8.24 11.37
N ALA A 59 1.72 9.48 11.39
CA ALA A 59 0.35 9.81 11.02
C ALA A 59 0.06 9.44 9.56
N GLY A 60 1.00 9.71 8.65
CA GLY A 60 0.89 9.37 7.23
C GLY A 60 0.83 7.86 7.00
N LEU A 61 1.66 7.08 7.69
CA LEU A 61 1.63 5.61 7.63
C LEU A 61 0.31 5.04 8.18
N ILE A 62 -0.21 5.60 9.27
CA ILE A 62 -1.52 5.22 9.83
C ILE A 62 -2.63 5.54 8.83
N ALA A 63 -2.60 6.72 8.19
CA ALA A 63 -3.55 7.11 7.16
C ALA A 63 -3.52 6.14 5.96
N CYS A 64 -2.33 5.78 5.48
CA CYS A 64 -2.17 4.75 4.45
C CYS A 64 -2.78 3.42 4.92
N ALA A 65 -2.43 2.92 6.10
CA ALA A 65 -2.93 1.65 6.61
C ALA A 65 -4.47 1.65 6.74
N ALA A 66 -5.06 2.75 7.24
CA ALA A 66 -6.50 2.91 7.34
C ALA A 66 -7.17 2.93 5.95
N ALA A 67 -6.59 3.68 5.01
CA ALA A 67 -7.06 3.72 3.62
C ALA A 67 -7.06 2.33 2.98
N ILE A 68 -5.94 1.59 3.10
CA ILE A 68 -5.83 0.23 2.58
C ILE A 68 -6.86 -0.70 3.21
N ARG A 69 -7.07 -0.64 4.53
CA ARG A 69 -8.09 -1.47 5.19
C ARG A 69 -9.48 -1.23 4.60
N ILE A 70 -9.85 0.03 4.38
CA ILE A 70 -11.15 0.37 3.79
C ILE A 70 -11.22 -0.08 2.31
N LEU A 71 -10.14 0.11 1.55
CA LEU A 71 -10.08 -0.29 0.14
C LEU A 71 -10.12 -1.81 -0.05
N VAL A 72 -9.45 -2.57 0.82
CA VAL A 72 -9.44 -4.04 0.81
C VAL A 72 -10.86 -4.58 0.88
N ASP A 73 -11.67 -4.03 1.79
CA ASP A 73 -13.03 -4.50 2.05
C ASP A 73 -14.07 -3.90 1.07
N SER A 74 -13.68 -2.94 0.23
CA SER A 74 -14.57 -2.31 -0.75
C SER A 74 -14.69 -3.13 -2.05
N PRO A 75 -15.89 -3.60 -2.42
CA PRO A 75 -16.10 -4.34 -3.67
C PRO A 75 -15.92 -3.46 -4.92
N ARG A 76 -15.94 -2.13 -4.77
CA ARG A 76 -15.79 -1.18 -5.87
C ARG A 76 -14.33 -0.93 -6.26
N PHE A 77 -13.39 -1.23 -5.37
CA PHE A 77 -11.98 -1.02 -5.67
C PHE A 77 -11.45 -2.19 -6.54
N PRO A 78 -10.99 -1.91 -7.77
CA PRO A 78 -10.63 -2.95 -8.72
C PRO A 78 -9.42 -3.74 -8.22
N GLY A 79 -9.39 -5.04 -8.49
CA GLY A 79 -8.30 -5.92 -8.09
C GLY A 79 -8.33 -7.26 -8.81
N ILE A 80 -7.17 -7.90 -8.87
CA ILE A 80 -7.01 -9.24 -9.47
C ILE A 80 -6.90 -10.22 -8.31
N VAL A 81 -8.00 -10.94 -8.06
CA VAL A 81 -8.11 -11.90 -6.96
C VAL A 81 -8.36 -13.28 -7.52
N ALA A 82 -7.54 -14.26 -7.15
CA ALA A 82 -7.82 -15.66 -7.40
C ALA A 82 -8.64 -16.23 -6.24
N THR A 83 -9.85 -16.71 -6.51
CA THR A 83 -10.70 -17.38 -5.52
C THR A 83 -10.23 -18.82 -5.26
N SER A 84 -10.69 -19.44 -4.18
CA SER A 84 -10.33 -20.83 -3.83
C SER A 84 -10.65 -21.83 -4.97
N GLY A 85 -11.79 -21.63 -5.65
CA GLY A 85 -12.22 -22.42 -6.81
C GLY A 85 -11.58 -22.02 -8.15
N SER A 86 -10.72 -21.00 -8.17
CA SER A 86 -10.01 -20.62 -9.40
C SER A 86 -8.97 -21.68 -9.80
N SER A 87 -8.79 -21.86 -11.11
CA SER A 87 -7.76 -22.76 -11.65
C SER A 87 -6.36 -22.40 -11.14
N ILE A 88 -5.46 -23.39 -11.13
CA ILE A 88 -4.07 -23.19 -10.70
C ILE A 88 -3.40 -22.10 -11.56
N GLY A 89 -3.62 -22.09 -12.87
CA GLY A 89 -3.13 -21.04 -13.76
C GLY A 89 -3.60 -19.64 -13.35
N ARG A 90 -4.89 -19.48 -12.99
CA ARG A 90 -5.42 -18.19 -12.52
C ARG A 90 -4.83 -17.74 -11.19
N LYS A 91 -4.48 -18.67 -10.30
CA LYS A 91 -3.78 -18.38 -9.03
C LYS A 91 -2.35 -17.89 -9.30
N ILE A 92 -1.63 -18.55 -10.22
CA ILE A 92 -0.29 -18.15 -10.65
C ILE A 92 -0.33 -16.77 -11.29
N ASP A 93 -1.28 -16.49 -12.18
CA ASP A 93 -1.42 -15.17 -12.82
C ASP A 93 -1.67 -14.06 -11.80
N ALA A 94 -2.58 -14.27 -10.85
CA ALA A 94 -2.90 -13.25 -9.85
C ALA A 94 -1.70 -12.93 -8.94
N VAL A 95 -0.96 -13.96 -8.51
CA VAL A 95 0.26 -13.79 -7.72
C VAL A 95 1.36 -13.16 -8.57
N GLY A 96 1.55 -13.64 -9.80
CA GLY A 96 2.57 -13.17 -10.74
C GLY A 96 2.41 -11.70 -11.08
N ILE A 97 1.20 -11.25 -11.44
CA ILE A 97 0.92 -9.84 -11.72
C ILE A 97 1.18 -8.97 -10.49
N THR A 98 0.80 -9.45 -9.30
CA THR A 98 1.05 -8.73 -8.05
C THR A 98 2.56 -8.62 -7.77
N LEU A 99 3.32 -9.70 -7.98
CA LEU A 99 4.78 -9.70 -7.79
C LEU A 99 5.50 -8.80 -8.80
N ILE A 100 5.12 -8.86 -10.08
CA ILE A 100 5.67 -7.97 -11.12
C ILE A 100 5.38 -6.51 -10.75
N GLY A 101 4.15 -6.21 -10.34
CA GLY A 101 3.79 -4.87 -9.91
C GLY A 101 4.58 -4.40 -8.69
N CYS A 102 4.84 -5.28 -7.70
CA CYS A 102 5.71 -4.97 -6.58
C CYS A 102 7.15 -4.71 -7.03
N ALA A 103 7.70 -5.50 -7.94
CA ALA A 103 9.03 -5.28 -8.49
C ALA A 103 9.14 -3.92 -9.20
N VAL A 104 8.14 -3.57 -10.02
CA VAL A 104 8.05 -2.25 -10.66
C VAL A 104 7.99 -1.13 -9.62
N ALA A 105 7.16 -1.27 -8.59
CA ALA A 105 7.04 -0.27 -7.53
C ALA A 105 8.36 -0.07 -6.77
N VAL A 106 9.09 -1.15 -6.44
CA VAL A 106 10.40 -1.07 -5.79
C VAL A 106 11.43 -0.40 -6.70
N ILE A 107 11.51 -0.80 -7.97
CA ILE A 107 12.43 -0.18 -8.94
C ILE A 107 12.13 1.32 -9.11
N SER A 108 10.85 1.69 -9.17
CA SER A 108 10.40 3.08 -9.24
C SER A 108 10.74 3.91 -8.01
N LEU A 109 10.79 3.29 -6.82
CA LEU A 109 11.19 3.96 -5.58
C LEU A 109 12.73 4.03 -5.42
N MET A 110 13.47 3.12 -6.04
CA MET A 110 14.93 3.05 -5.94
C MET A 110 15.69 3.82 -7.03
N GLY A 111 15.09 4.08 -8.20
CA GLY A 111 15.75 4.72 -9.34
C GLY A 111 15.10 6.02 -9.82
N GLU A 112 15.85 6.82 -10.58
CA GLU A 112 15.36 8.04 -11.26
C GLU A 112 14.45 7.75 -12.49
N GLY A 113 14.27 6.48 -12.86
CA GLY A 113 13.87 6.08 -14.22
C GLY A 113 12.39 5.88 -14.52
N LEU A 114 11.51 5.73 -13.54
CA LEU A 114 10.05 5.66 -13.73
C LEU A 114 9.39 6.16 -12.45
N ALA A 115 9.45 7.48 -12.22
CA ALA A 115 8.74 8.09 -11.12
C ALA A 115 7.23 7.85 -11.34
N LEU A 116 6.69 6.81 -10.70
CA LEU A 116 5.25 6.60 -10.59
C LEU A 116 4.55 7.88 -10.13
N GLY A 117 5.27 8.78 -9.44
CA GLY A 117 4.89 10.17 -9.25
C GLY A 117 3.51 10.26 -8.61
N PHE A 118 2.59 10.95 -9.26
CA PHE A 118 1.20 11.04 -8.82
C PHE A 118 0.46 9.69 -8.79
N PHE A 119 0.86 8.70 -9.60
CA PHE A 119 0.24 7.37 -9.60
C PHE A 119 0.79 6.43 -8.52
N ALA A 120 1.92 6.77 -7.89
CA ALA A 120 2.57 5.91 -6.89
C ALA A 120 1.62 5.52 -5.73
N PRO A 121 0.81 6.42 -5.14
CA PRO A 121 -0.11 6.05 -4.08
C PRO A 121 -1.14 5.01 -4.53
N ILE A 122 -1.74 5.19 -5.72
CA ILE A 122 -2.76 4.28 -6.25
C ILE A 122 -2.16 2.92 -6.59
N VAL A 123 -1.00 2.88 -7.27
CA VAL A 123 -0.35 1.63 -7.64
C VAL A 123 0.06 0.85 -6.41
N ASN A 124 0.70 1.50 -5.44
CA ASN A 124 1.07 0.88 -4.17
C ASN A 124 -0.16 0.38 -3.41
N GLY A 125 -1.22 1.19 -3.34
CA GLY A 125 -2.46 0.77 -2.69
C GLY A 125 -3.14 -0.40 -3.39
N TRP A 126 -3.12 -0.42 -4.72
CA TRP A 126 -3.64 -1.53 -5.51
C TRP A 126 -2.87 -2.83 -5.26
N LEU A 127 -1.54 -2.76 -5.19
CA LEU A 127 -0.68 -3.90 -4.87
C LEU A 127 -0.92 -4.41 -3.45
N CYS A 128 -1.02 -3.51 -2.46
CA CYS A 128 -1.34 -3.88 -1.08
C CYS A 128 -2.71 -4.58 -1.00
N VAL A 129 -3.73 -4.04 -1.68
CA VAL A 129 -5.07 -4.60 -1.68
C VAL A 129 -5.08 -5.98 -2.33
N ASN A 130 -4.46 -6.15 -3.49
CA ASN A 130 -4.38 -7.46 -4.17
C ASN A 130 -3.62 -8.49 -3.34
N THR A 131 -2.49 -8.09 -2.74
CA THR A 131 -1.70 -8.98 -1.87
C THR A 131 -2.56 -9.48 -0.71
N ILE A 132 -3.27 -8.59 -0.01
CA ILE A 132 -4.12 -8.96 1.12
C ILE A 132 -5.29 -9.84 0.67
N ARG A 133 -5.95 -9.50 -0.45
CA ARG A 133 -7.08 -10.27 -0.97
C ARG A 133 -6.66 -11.68 -1.41
N ASN A 134 -5.56 -11.79 -2.15
CA ASN A 134 -5.01 -13.09 -2.58
C ASN A 134 -4.55 -13.92 -1.37
N TYR A 135 -3.86 -13.31 -0.40
CA TYR A 135 -3.48 -13.99 0.84
C TYR A 135 -4.70 -14.54 1.61
N ARG A 136 -5.74 -13.71 1.83
CA ARG A 136 -6.97 -14.14 2.52
C ARG A 136 -7.68 -15.27 1.77
N SER A 137 -7.75 -15.19 0.44
CA SER A 137 -8.40 -16.19 -0.41
C SER A 137 -7.66 -17.54 -0.37
N LEU A 138 -6.35 -17.52 -0.57
CA LEU A 138 -5.52 -18.72 -0.61
C LEU A 138 -5.35 -19.36 0.77
N SER A 139 -5.20 -18.56 1.83
CA SER A 139 -5.12 -19.06 3.21
C SER A 139 -6.41 -19.76 3.65
N ARG A 140 -7.58 -19.23 3.29
CA ARG A 140 -8.88 -19.89 3.56
C ARG A 140 -9.01 -21.22 2.80
N SER A 141 -8.54 -21.27 1.56
CA SER A 141 -8.52 -22.50 0.75
C SER A 141 -7.66 -23.61 1.39
N GLY A 142 -6.54 -23.24 2.00
CA GLY A 142 -5.67 -24.19 2.71
C GLY A 142 -6.34 -24.78 3.95
N ARG A 143 -7.03 -23.95 4.75
CA ARG A 143 -7.74 -24.41 5.96
C ARG A 143 -8.88 -25.38 5.66
N THR A 144 -9.61 -25.18 4.56
CA THR A 144 -10.67 -26.11 4.14
C THR A 144 -10.12 -27.43 3.63
N ALA A 145 -8.92 -27.44 3.05
CA ALA A 145 -8.27 -28.66 2.57
C ALA A 145 -7.65 -29.50 3.71
N THR A 146 -7.26 -28.88 4.82
CA THR A 146 -6.72 -29.58 6.01
C THR A 146 -7.77 -30.08 7.00
N ALA A 147 -9.04 -29.75 6.78
CA ALA A 147 -10.15 -30.12 7.65
C ALA A 147 -10.96 -31.34 7.12
N GLN A 148 -10.47 -31.99 6.07
CA GLN A 148 -10.96 -33.26 5.52
C GLN A 148 -9.93 -34.35 5.79
#